data_AF-A0A222GAV3-F1
#
_entry.id   AF-A0A222GAV3-F1
#
_cell.length_a   1.000
_cell.length_b   1.000
_cell.length_c   1.000
_cell.angle_alpha   90.00
_cell.angle_beta   90.00
_cell.angle_gamma   90.00
#
_symmetry.space_group_name_H-M   'P 1'
#
loop_
_entity.id
_entity.type
_entity.pdbx_description
1 polymer ?
#
loop_
_entity_poly.entity_id
_entity_poly.type
_entity_poly.pdbx_seq_one_letter_code
_entity_poly.pdbx_strand_id
1 'polypeptide(L)'
;MAQGKHKKLLSKKLRKGDKGYPIATIAFYGADNKMASKAVCAIIAFDGAEAEPMKKWFSSSELRKSEHVFSEILTFIDENGVKSVSMIEGIFGCPHEEGIDYPDGNYCPECTYWQGRDRFSGDLVH
;
A
#
# COMPACT_ATOMS: atom_id res chain seq x y z
N MET A 1 -7.02 10.35 19.05
CA MET A 1 -8.18 9.72 18.37
C MET A 1 -7.99 8.21 18.39
N ALA A 2 -8.97 7.46 18.88
CA ALA A 2 -8.86 6.00 18.93
C ALA A 2 -8.82 5.43 17.50
N GLN A 3 -7.86 4.54 17.20
CA GLN A 3 -7.87 3.80 15.94
C GLN A 3 -9.19 3.05 15.78
N GLY A 4 -9.75 3.05 14.58
CA GLY A 4 -10.97 2.32 14.27
C GLY A 4 -10.79 0.79 14.36
N LYS A 5 -11.91 0.07 14.35
CA LYS A 5 -11.97 -1.37 14.66
C LYS A 5 -11.14 -2.20 13.68
N HIS A 6 -11.27 -1.95 12.39
CA HIS A 6 -10.62 -2.75 11.34
C HIS A 6 -9.13 -2.45 11.27
N LYS A 7 -8.73 -1.18 11.41
CA LYS A 7 -7.32 -0.82 11.52
C LYS A 7 -6.64 -1.55 12.69
N LYS A 8 -7.30 -1.62 13.85
CA LYS A 8 -6.79 -2.38 15.01
C LYS A 8 -6.65 -3.87 14.73
N LEU A 9 -7.59 -4.48 14.00
CA LEU A 9 -7.52 -5.89 13.61
C LEU A 9 -6.35 -6.15 12.65
N LEU A 10 -6.15 -5.28 11.67
CA LEU A 10 -5.00 -5.37 10.77
C LEU A 10 -3.68 -5.21 11.54
N SER A 11 -3.58 -4.23 12.45
CA SER A 11 -2.40 -4.09 13.32
C SER A 11 -2.15 -5.31 14.21
N LYS A 12 -3.19 -6.06 14.60
CA LYS A 12 -3.00 -7.34 15.30
C LYS A 12 -2.42 -8.40 14.37
N LYS A 13 -2.84 -8.48 13.10
CA LYS A 13 -2.24 -9.39 12.11
C LYS A 13 -0.77 -9.05 11.86
N LEU A 14 -0.42 -7.78 11.67
CA LEU A 14 0.98 -7.32 11.53
C LEU A 14 1.86 -7.76 12.71
N ARG A 15 1.35 -7.61 13.94
CA ARG A 15 2.08 -8.01 15.16
C ARG A 15 2.26 -9.51 15.36
N LYS A 16 1.55 -10.37 14.61
CA LYS A 16 1.82 -11.82 14.63
C LYS A 16 3.16 -12.16 13.99
N GLY A 17 3.75 -11.21 13.25
CA GLY A 17 5.01 -11.37 12.55
C GLY A 17 4.89 -12.31 11.36
N ASP A 18 6.05 -12.70 10.83
CA ASP A 18 6.13 -13.60 9.69
C ASP A 18 5.76 -15.04 10.08
N LYS A 19 4.88 -15.65 9.26
CA LYS A 19 4.39 -17.03 9.32
C LYS A 19 4.56 -17.74 7.97
N GLY A 20 5.39 -17.19 7.09
CA GLY A 20 5.60 -17.66 5.73
C GLY A 20 4.48 -17.27 4.77
N TYR A 21 4.48 -17.91 3.61
CA TYR A 21 3.56 -17.62 2.51
C TYR A 21 2.19 -18.32 2.65
N PRO A 22 1.11 -17.76 2.08
CA PRO A 22 1.08 -16.51 1.31
C PRO A 22 1.25 -15.24 2.17
N ILE A 23 1.88 -14.22 1.59
CA ILE A 23 2.11 -12.92 2.22
C ILE A 23 1.24 -11.87 1.54
N ALA A 24 0.48 -11.09 2.31
CA ALA A 24 -0.14 -9.87 1.81
C ALA A 24 0.79 -8.67 2.04
N THR A 25 1.09 -7.93 0.98
CA THR A 25 1.83 -6.66 1.05
C THR A 25 0.89 -5.49 0.83
N ILE A 26 0.84 -4.56 1.77
CA ILE A 26 -0.02 -3.38 1.72
C ILE A 26 0.82 -2.11 1.62
N ALA A 27 0.54 -1.28 0.62
CA ALA A 27 1.19 0.01 0.43
C ALA A 27 0.17 1.11 0.13
N PHE A 28 0.44 2.32 0.64
CA PHE A 28 -0.37 3.51 0.42
C PHE A 28 0.37 4.47 -0.52
N TYR A 29 -0.39 5.17 -1.36
CA TYR A 29 0.12 6.08 -2.39
C TYR A 29 -0.68 7.38 -2.36
N GLY A 30 -0.02 8.48 -2.70
CA GLY A 30 -0.55 9.83 -2.59
C GLY A 30 0.22 10.80 -3.48
N ALA A 31 -0.38 11.94 -3.81
CA ALA A 31 0.29 12.96 -4.60
C ALA A 31 1.55 13.49 -3.88
N ASP A 32 1.57 13.42 -2.55
CA ASP A 32 2.68 13.72 -1.67
C ASP A 32 2.72 12.75 -0.46
N ASN A 33 3.62 12.99 0.49
CA ASN A 33 3.74 12.18 1.71
C ASN A 33 2.71 12.49 2.82
N LYS A 34 1.70 13.33 2.56
CA LYS A 34 0.74 13.78 3.57
C LYS A 34 -0.58 13.04 3.49
N MET A 35 -1.11 12.81 2.29
CA MET A 35 -2.43 12.22 2.09
C MET A 35 -2.41 10.98 1.18
N ALA A 36 -2.86 9.83 1.68
CA ALA A 36 -3.00 8.63 0.87
C ALA A 36 -4.33 8.65 0.10
N SER A 37 -4.26 8.74 -1.23
CA SER A 37 -5.40 8.67 -2.15
C SER A 37 -5.55 7.30 -2.82
N LYS A 38 -4.53 6.44 -2.76
CA LYS A 38 -4.56 5.07 -3.25
C LYS A 38 -4.00 4.09 -2.21
N ALA A 39 -4.61 2.91 -2.10
CA ALA A 39 -4.10 1.79 -1.33
C ALA A 39 -4.00 0.57 -2.24
N VAL A 40 -2.94 -0.20 -2.10
CA VAL A 40 -2.73 -1.43 -2.87
C VAL A 40 -2.46 -2.57 -1.90
N CYS A 41 -3.17 -3.68 -2.06
CA CYS A 41 -2.89 -4.93 -1.38
C CYS A 41 -2.62 -5.99 -2.45
N ALA A 42 -1.45 -6.60 -2.41
CA ALA A 42 -1.08 -7.68 -3.31
C ALA A 42 -0.71 -8.92 -2.50
N ILE A 43 -1.00 -10.09 -3.05
CA ILE A 43 -0.70 -11.38 -2.43
C ILE A 43 0.50 -12.00 -3.16
N ILE A 44 1.49 -12.46 -2.39
CA ILE A 44 2.62 -13.24 -2.91
C ILE A 44 2.43 -14.66 -2.40
N ALA A 45 2.27 -15.62 -3.31
CA ALA A 45 1.87 -17.00 -2.96
C ALA A 45 3.02 -17.86 -2.43
N PHE A 46 4.25 -17.61 -2.88
CA PHE A 46 5.50 -18.27 -2.48
C PHE A 46 6.70 -17.41 -2.90
N ASP A 47 7.91 -17.81 -2.51
CA ASP A 47 9.13 -17.07 -2.86
C ASP A 47 9.36 -17.04 -4.38
N GLY A 48 9.64 -15.85 -4.92
CA GLY A 48 9.74 -15.62 -6.37
C GLY A 48 8.41 -15.62 -7.14
N ALA A 49 7.25 -15.76 -6.47
CA ALA A 49 5.96 -15.58 -7.13
C ALA A 49 5.69 -14.11 -7.46
N GLU A 50 4.98 -13.88 -8.56
CA GLU A 50 4.40 -12.57 -8.86
C GLU A 50 3.41 -12.14 -7.77
N ALA A 51 3.25 -10.83 -7.63
CA ALA A 51 2.36 -10.22 -6.64
C ALA A 51 0.89 -10.24 -7.11
N GLU A 52 0.31 -11.44 -7.21
CA GLU A 52 -1.07 -11.67 -7.63
C GLU A 52 -1.83 -12.66 -6.72
N PRO A 53 -3.14 -12.42 -6.46
CA PRO A 53 -3.94 -11.31 -6.95
C PRO A 53 -3.62 -9.97 -6.27
N MET A 54 -3.97 -8.87 -6.95
CA MET A 54 -3.81 -7.50 -6.46
C MET A 54 -5.15 -6.76 -6.47
N LYS A 55 -5.44 -6.03 -5.40
CA LYS A 55 -6.58 -5.11 -5.32
C LYS A 55 -6.10 -3.69 -5.00
N LYS A 56 -6.67 -2.72 -5.72
CA LYS A 56 -6.38 -1.29 -5.61
C LYS A 56 -7.64 -0.55 -5.15
N TRP A 57 -7.51 0.33 -4.17
CA TRP A 57 -8.56 1.24 -3.70
C TRP A 57 -8.15 2.67 -3.97
N PHE A 58 -9.10 3.52 -4.34
CA PHE A 58 -8.88 4.93 -4.64
C PHE A 58 -9.87 5.80 -3.89
N SER A 59 -9.45 6.98 -3.43
CA SER A 59 -10.32 7.96 -2.79
C SER A 59 -9.73 9.37 -2.91
N SER A 60 -10.60 10.38 -2.93
CA SER A 60 -10.23 11.78 -2.75
C SER A 60 -9.93 12.15 -1.29
N SER A 61 -10.17 11.23 -0.35
CA SER A 61 -9.96 11.41 1.09
C SER A 61 -8.87 10.48 1.64
N GLU A 62 -8.30 10.81 2.80
CA GLU A 62 -7.20 10.06 3.44
C GLU A 62 -7.58 8.61 3.77
N LEU A 63 -7.12 7.67 2.94
CA LEU A 63 -7.43 6.24 3.03
C LEU A 63 -6.93 5.56 4.30
N ARG A 64 -5.82 6.03 4.90
CA ARG A 64 -5.27 5.44 6.15
C ARG A 64 -6.15 5.74 7.38
N LYS A 65 -7.23 6.52 7.19
CA LYS A 65 -8.28 6.77 8.19
C LYS A 65 -9.61 6.10 7.83
N SER A 66 -9.72 5.46 6.66
CA SER A 66 -10.96 4.84 6.18
C SER A 66 -11.17 3.44 6.75
N GLU A 67 -12.13 3.30 7.66
CA GLU A 67 -12.51 1.98 8.22
C GLU A 67 -13.07 1.04 7.16
N HIS A 68 -13.75 1.58 6.15
CA HIS A 68 -14.28 0.79 5.05
C HIS A 68 -13.15 0.13 4.24
N VAL A 69 -12.10 0.88 3.91
CA VAL A 69 -10.94 0.35 3.16
C VAL A 69 -10.18 -0.69 3.97
N PHE A 70 -9.98 -0.47 5.28
CA PHE A 70 -9.38 -1.50 6.14
C PHE A 70 -10.24 -2.76 6.26
N SER A 71 -11.58 -2.62 6.26
CA SER A 71 -12.48 -3.78 6.24
C SER A 71 -12.31 -4.57 4.95
N GLU A 72 -12.27 -3.90 3.79
CA GLU A 72 -12.07 -4.59 2.51
C GLU A 72 -10.71 -5.25 2.38
N ILE A 73 -9.64 -4.62 2.88
CA ILE A 73 -8.31 -5.21 2.93
C ILE A 73 -8.32 -6.49 3.76
N LEU A 74 -8.98 -6.48 4.93
CA LEU A 74 -9.10 -7.67 5.78
C LEU A 74 -9.86 -8.80 5.07
N THR A 75 -10.98 -8.49 4.43
CA THR A 75 -11.74 -9.46 3.62
C THR A 75 -10.87 -10.06 2.53
N PHE A 76 -10.16 -9.23 1.76
CA PHE A 76 -9.28 -9.69 0.68
C PHE A 76 -8.15 -10.59 1.20
N ILE A 77 -7.56 -10.26 2.35
CA ILE A 77 -6.54 -11.09 3.02
C ILE A 77 -7.11 -12.43 3.46
N ASP A 78 -8.32 -12.44 4.04
CA ASP A 78 -8.97 -13.65 4.55
C ASP A 78 -9.39 -14.58 3.40
N GLU A 79 -9.95 -14.03 2.32
CA GLU A 79 -10.33 -14.78 1.10
C GLU A 79 -9.14 -15.46 0.42
N ASN A 80 -7.94 -14.87 0.52
CA ASN A 80 -6.72 -15.42 -0.09
C ASN A 80 -5.89 -16.30 0.86
N GLY A 81 -6.41 -16.65 2.04
CA GLY A 81 -5.74 -17.59 2.96
C GLY A 81 -4.35 -17.10 3.44
N VAL A 82 -4.17 -15.78 3.52
CA VAL A 82 -2.88 -15.16 3.85
C VAL A 82 -2.42 -15.54 5.25
N LYS A 83 -1.14 -15.93 5.36
CA LYS A 83 -0.50 -16.30 6.64
C LYS A 83 0.22 -15.12 7.27
N SER A 84 0.82 -14.27 6.45
CA SER A 84 1.65 -13.14 6.89
C SER A 84 1.20 -11.85 6.25
N VAL A 85 1.26 -10.74 6.99
CA VAL A 85 0.91 -9.42 6.47
C VAL A 85 2.12 -8.51 6.65
N SER A 86 2.49 -7.79 5.59
CA SER A 86 3.46 -6.72 5.60
C SER A 86 2.79 -5.43 5.14
N MET A 87 3.09 -4.31 5.79
CA MET A 87 2.50 -3.02 5.47
C MET A 87 3.50 -1.90 5.73
N ILE A 88 3.59 -0.95 4.79
CA ILE A 88 4.29 0.31 5.00
C ILE A 88 3.27 1.32 5.56
N GLU A 89 3.56 1.92 6.72
CA GLU A 89 2.65 2.92 7.33
C GLU A 89 2.68 4.28 6.59
N GLY A 90 3.82 4.58 5.97
CA GLY A 90 4.04 5.76 5.15
C GLY A 90 3.32 5.70 3.81
N ILE A 91 3.40 6.81 3.08
CA ILE A 91 2.98 6.89 1.68
C ILE A 91 4.22 6.59 0.84
N PHE A 92 4.13 5.54 0.02
CA PHE A 92 5.25 4.92 -0.67
C PHE A 92 5.55 5.56 -2.04
N GLY A 93 4.60 6.28 -2.62
CA GLY A 93 4.80 6.95 -3.90
C GLY A 93 3.55 7.59 -4.47
N CYS A 94 3.64 8.04 -5.72
CA CYS A 94 2.52 8.61 -6.46
C CYS A 94 1.44 7.56 -6.77
N PRO A 95 0.15 7.93 -6.77
CA PRO A 95 -0.93 7.02 -7.16
C PRO A 95 -0.88 6.63 -8.65
N HIS A 96 -0.20 7.42 -9.49
CA HIS A 96 -0.08 7.20 -10.94
C HIS A 96 1.02 6.18 -11.29
N GLU A 97 0.75 5.36 -12.29
CA GLU A 97 1.57 4.22 -12.70
C GLU A 97 2.40 4.56 -13.95
N GLU A 98 3.71 4.35 -13.84
CA GLU A 98 4.65 4.45 -14.96
C GLU A 98 4.32 3.42 -16.05
N GLY A 99 4.43 3.82 -17.31
CA GLY A 99 4.03 3.00 -18.46
C GLY A 99 2.51 2.95 -18.70
N ILE A 100 1.70 3.50 -17.79
CA ILE A 100 0.24 3.58 -17.90
C ILE A 100 -0.22 5.04 -17.96
N ASP A 101 0.04 5.81 -16.91
CA ASP A 101 -0.39 7.20 -16.75
C ASP A 101 0.64 8.19 -17.31
N TYR A 102 1.92 7.80 -17.34
CA TYR A 102 3.01 8.59 -17.92
C TYR A 102 4.09 7.66 -18.50
N PRO A 103 4.93 8.15 -19.45
CA PRO A 103 5.91 7.31 -20.13
C PRO A 103 6.95 6.71 -19.18
N ASP A 104 7.45 5.52 -19.54
CA ASP A 104 8.55 4.87 -18.82
C ASP A 104 9.81 5.75 -18.74
N GLY A 105 10.57 5.59 -17.65
CA GLY A 105 11.80 6.32 -17.33
C GLY A 105 11.59 7.76 -16.88
N ASN A 106 10.35 8.23 -16.73
CA ASN A 106 10.05 9.62 -16.39
C ASN A 106 9.46 9.75 -14.97
N TYR A 107 9.44 10.99 -14.47
CA TYR A 107 8.67 11.29 -13.26
C TYR A 107 7.22 11.60 -13.62
N CYS A 108 6.31 11.27 -12.69
CA CYS A 108 4.92 11.69 -12.81
C CYS A 108 4.84 13.24 -12.92
N PRO A 109 4.15 13.78 -13.95
CA PRO A 109 4.02 15.22 -14.13
C PRO A 109 3.09 15.87 -13.10
N GLU A 110 2.18 15.10 -12.51
CA GLU A 110 1.20 15.59 -11.54
C GLU A 110 1.73 15.58 -10.10
N CYS A 111 2.48 14.55 -9.72
CA CYS A 111 2.99 14.37 -8.36
C CYS A 111 4.43 14.86 -8.20
N THR A 112 4.67 16.17 -8.36
CA THR A 112 6.04 16.74 -8.34
C THR A 112 6.80 16.50 -7.04
N TYR A 113 6.10 16.25 -5.92
CA TYR A 113 6.71 15.92 -4.63
C TYR A 113 7.71 14.76 -4.73
N TRP A 114 7.42 13.73 -5.53
CA TRP A 114 8.25 12.51 -5.61
C TRP A 114 9.47 12.65 -6.53
N GLN A 115 9.61 13.78 -7.24
CA GLN A 115 10.72 13.97 -8.18
C GLN A 115 12.05 14.02 -7.42
N GLY A 116 12.98 13.15 -7.83
CA GLY A 116 14.29 13.03 -7.21
C GLY A 116 14.27 12.59 -5.75
N ARG A 117 13.20 11.95 -5.27
CA ARG A 117 13.13 11.40 -3.91
C ARG A 117 13.26 9.89 -3.88
N ASP A 118 13.95 9.38 -2.88
CA ASP A 118 13.93 7.96 -2.56
C ASP A 118 12.53 7.56 -2.07
N ARG A 119 12.01 6.45 -2.58
CA ARG A 119 10.64 6.01 -2.28
C ARG A 119 10.50 5.43 -0.87
N PHE A 120 11.58 4.99 -0.25
CA PHE A 120 11.56 4.40 1.10
C PHE A 120 11.83 5.44 2.18
N SER A 121 12.83 6.31 1.99
CA SER A 121 13.20 7.33 2.97
C SER A 121 12.44 8.65 2.78
N GLY A 122 12.05 8.98 1.54
CA GLY A 122 11.44 10.26 1.18
C GLY A 122 12.44 11.41 1.06
N ASP A 123 13.73 11.14 1.21
CA ASP A 123 14.79 12.14 1.08
C ASP A 123 15.11 12.41 -0.39
N LEU A 124 15.63 13.61 -0.67
CA LEU A 124 16.13 13.92 -2.00
C LEU A 124 17.42 13.13 -2.26
N VAL A 125 17.45 12.44 -3.40
CA VAL A 125 18.62 11.74 -3.89
C VAL A 125 19.51 12.77 -4.58
N HIS A 126 20.73 12.93 -4.08
CA HIS A 126 21.74 13.86 -4.60
C HIS A 126 22.41 13.34 -5.87
#